data_AF-A0A832R5B1-F1
#
_entry.id   AF-A0A832R5B1-F1
#
_cell.length_a   1.000
_cell.length_b   1.000
_cell.length_c   1.000
_cell.angle_alpha   90.00
_cell.angle_beta   90.00
_cell.angle_gamma   90.00
#
_symmetry.space_group_name_H-M   'P 1'
#
loop_
_entity.id
_entity.type
_entity.pdbx_description
1 polymer ?
#
loop_
_entity_poly.entity_id
_entity_poly.type
_entity_poly.pdbx_seq_one_letter_code
_entity_poly.pdbx_strand_id
1 'polypeptide(L)'
;HQLLIDLSQNLRAVISQRLLKSVEGKRVPAVEVMLKSAYISDLIEKREIDLLKDAIAQGRELGMQTFDQSLYDLVKSGRITEEEALEHADSRTNLALKFRLESGGALGDDSDLRLKELERGNFL
;
A
#
# COMPACT_ATOMS: atom_id res chain seq x y z
N HIS A 1 -26.23 -9.99 -6.48
CA HIS A 1 -26.56 -9.04 -5.40
C HIS A 1 -26.36 -9.67 -4.02
N GLN A 2 -26.97 -10.82 -3.75
CA GLN A 2 -26.91 -11.48 -2.43
C GLN A 2 -25.49 -11.74 -1.90
N LEU A 3 -24.55 -12.12 -2.77
CA LEU A 3 -23.17 -12.45 -2.37
C LEU A 3 -22.44 -11.31 -1.65
N LEU A 4 -22.60 -10.06 -2.09
CA LEU A 4 -21.92 -8.93 -1.44
C LEU A 4 -22.57 -8.55 -0.10
N ILE A 5 -23.89 -8.69 0.00
CA ILE A 5 -24.61 -8.53 1.27
C ILE A 5 -24.11 -9.59 2.26
N ASP A 6 -24.13 -10.87 1.88
CA ASP A 6 -23.70 -11.95 2.76
C ASP A 6 -22.24 -11.79 3.18
N LEU A 7 -21.37 -11.35 2.25
CA LEU A 7 -19.97 -11.05 2.54
C LEU A 7 -19.84 -9.91 3.54
N SER A 8 -20.51 -8.78 3.31
CA SER A 8 -20.42 -7.60 4.18
C SER A 8 -20.88 -7.87 5.62
N GLN A 9 -21.83 -8.79 5.80
CA GLN A 9 -22.37 -9.14 7.11
C GLN A 9 -21.45 -10.11 7.86
N ASN A 10 -20.83 -11.05 7.16
CA ASN A 10 -20.08 -12.16 7.77
C ASN A 10 -18.56 -11.96 7.77
N LEU A 11 -18.01 -11.15 6.87
CA LEU A 11 -16.58 -10.85 6.81
C LEU A 11 -16.14 -10.18 8.12
N ARG A 12 -15.09 -10.70 8.75
CA ARG A 12 -14.53 -10.11 9.99
C ARG A 12 -13.28 -9.27 9.72
N ALA A 13 -12.43 -9.77 8.84
CA ALA A 13 -11.21 -9.10 8.44
C ALA A 13 -10.69 -9.71 7.14
N VAL A 14 -9.88 -8.96 6.41
CA VAL A 14 -9.02 -9.45 5.33
C VAL A 14 -7.59 -9.10 5.70
N ILE A 15 -6.72 -10.10 5.66
CA ILE A 15 -5.28 -9.95 5.86
C ILE A 15 -4.61 -10.40 4.58
N SER A 16 -3.94 -9.47 3.91
CA SER A 16 -3.20 -9.74 2.69
C SER A 16 -1.72 -9.59 2.98
N GLN A 17 -0.89 -10.54 2.54
CA GLN A 17 0.55 -10.53 2.80
C GLN A 17 1.38 -10.70 1.53
N ARG A 18 2.50 -9.98 1.46
CA ARG A 18 3.55 -10.15 0.45
C ARG A 18 4.88 -10.39 1.16
N LEU A 19 5.59 -11.46 0.79
CA LEU A 19 6.89 -11.76 1.36
C LEU A 19 7.98 -11.04 0.56
N LEU A 20 8.74 -10.19 1.24
CA LEU A 20 9.79 -9.36 0.68
C LEU A 20 11.16 -9.86 1.11
N LYS A 21 12.19 -9.56 0.33
CA LYS A 21 13.58 -9.80 0.74
C LYS A 21 13.99 -8.74 1.76
N SER A 22 14.35 -9.19 2.96
CA SER A 22 14.90 -8.31 3.99
C SER A 22 16.36 -7.99 3.74
N VAL A 23 16.85 -6.93 4.40
CA VAL A 23 18.28 -6.57 4.40
C VAL A 23 19.17 -7.69 4.97
N GLU A 24 18.62 -8.56 5.82
CA GLU A 24 19.31 -9.72 6.39
C GLU A 24 19.29 -10.96 5.47
N GLY A 25 18.74 -10.84 4.26
CA GLY A 25 18.61 -11.95 3.30
C GLY A 25 17.50 -12.95 3.63
N LYS A 26 16.75 -12.77 4.73
CA LYS A 26 15.54 -13.54 5.06
C LYS A 26 14.29 -12.93 4.42
N ARG A 27 13.14 -13.59 4.56
CA ARG A 27 11.83 -13.05 4.12
C ARG A 27 11.16 -12.29 5.27
N VAL A 28 10.54 -11.15 4.96
CA VAL A 28 9.71 -10.38 5.89
C VAL A 28 8.34 -10.11 5.24
N PRO A 29 7.22 -10.25 5.98
CA PRO A 29 5.91 -9.95 5.42
C PRO A 29 5.63 -8.45 5.44
N ALA A 30 5.31 -7.87 4.29
CA ALA A 30 4.48 -6.67 4.22
C ALA A 30 3.01 -7.09 4.27
N VAL A 31 2.22 -6.45 5.12
CA VAL A 31 0.85 -6.88 5.44
C VAL A 31 -0.13 -5.73 5.28
N GLU A 32 -1.17 -5.93 4.51
CA GLU A 32 -2.37 -5.10 4.52
C GLU A 32 -3.43 -5.73 5.43
N VAL A 33 -4.04 -4.89 6.26
CA VAL A 33 -5.04 -5.29 7.26
C VAL A 33 -6.29 -4.45 7.05
N MET A 34 -7.38 -5.12 6.67
CA MET A 34 -8.71 -4.53 6.66
C MET A 34 -9.55 -5.23 7.74
N LEU A 35 -10.05 -4.47 8.71
CA LEU A 35 -11.00 -4.99 9.71
C LEU A 35 -12.42 -4.60 9.30
N LYS A 36 -13.39 -5.44 9.67
CA LYS A 36 -14.80 -5.10 9.47
C LYS A 36 -15.15 -3.87 10.31
N SER A 37 -15.74 -2.87 9.65
CA SER A 37 -16.40 -1.73 10.29
C SER A 37 -17.75 -1.49 9.62
N ALA A 38 -18.62 -0.68 10.23
CA ALA A 38 -19.90 -0.31 9.61
C ALA A 38 -19.68 0.32 8.22
N TYR A 39 -18.64 1.14 8.07
CA TYR A 39 -18.30 1.78 6.80
C TYR A 39 -17.78 0.77 5.77
N ILE A 40 -16.87 -0.14 6.14
CA ILE A 40 -16.38 -1.20 5.23
C ILE A 40 -17.53 -2.11 4.77
N SER A 41 -18.45 -2.46 5.67
CA SER A 41 -19.65 -3.23 5.31
C SER A 41 -20.50 -2.49 4.27
N ASP A 42 -20.80 -1.21 4.50
CA ASP A 42 -21.58 -0.38 3.56
C ASP A 42 -20.93 -0.28 2.18
N LEU A 43 -19.60 -0.08 2.12
CA LEU A 43 -18.85 -0.04 0.87
C LEU A 43 -18.93 -1.38 0.10
N ILE A 44 -18.84 -2.51 0.81
CA ILE A 44 -18.96 -3.84 0.19
C ILE A 44 -20.38 -4.06 -0.34
N GLU A 45 -21.42 -3.71 0.43
CA GLU A 45 -22.82 -3.86 0.03
C GLU A 45 -23.13 -3.07 -1.25
N LYS A 46 -22.64 -1.82 -1.32
CA LYS A 46 -22.84 -0.90 -2.45
C LYS A 46 -21.93 -1.16 -3.65
N ARG A 47 -21.00 -2.13 -3.56
CA ARG A 47 -19.96 -2.40 -4.57
C ARG A 47 -19.00 -1.21 -4.78
N GLU A 48 -18.82 -0.37 -3.77
CA GLU A 48 -17.88 0.75 -3.78
C GLU A 48 -16.48 0.29 -3.33
N ILE A 49 -15.97 -0.75 -3.99
CA ILE A 49 -14.73 -1.45 -3.62
C ILE A 49 -13.51 -0.53 -3.74
N ASP A 50 -13.53 0.42 -4.68
CA ASP A 50 -12.43 1.36 -4.91
C ASP A 50 -12.19 2.27 -3.68
N LEU A 51 -13.22 2.52 -2.87
CA LEU A 51 -13.14 3.34 -1.66
C LEU A 51 -12.56 2.56 -0.46
N LEU A 52 -12.44 1.23 -0.54
CA LEU A 52 -11.95 0.42 0.57
C LEU A 52 -10.50 0.76 0.92
N LYS A 53 -9.66 1.09 -0.07
CA LYS A 53 -8.24 1.42 0.19
C LYS A 53 -8.11 2.67 1.07
N ASP A 54 -8.91 3.69 0.80
CA ASP A 54 -8.94 4.92 1.60
C ASP A 54 -9.53 4.65 2.99
N ALA A 55 -10.58 3.82 3.08
CA ALA A 55 -11.17 3.41 4.34
C ALA A 55 -10.15 2.65 5.24
N ILE A 56 -9.36 1.75 4.65
CA ILE A 56 -8.27 1.04 5.34
C ILE A 56 -7.21 2.05 5.82
N ALA A 57 -6.81 2.99 4.97
CA ALA A 57 -5.78 3.98 5.32
C ALA A 57 -6.20 4.87 6.50
N GLN A 58 -7.49 5.25 6.57
CA GLN A 58 -8.07 6.02 7.67
C GLN A 58 -8.21 5.21 8.96
N GLY A 59 -8.39 3.89 8.85
CA GLY A 59 -8.55 2.97 9.98
C GLY A 59 -7.28 2.65 10.77
N ARG A 60 -6.19 3.41 10.59
CA ARG A 60 -4.87 3.10 11.18
C ARG A 60 -4.88 2.98 12.70
N GLU A 61 -5.59 3.89 13.37
CA GLU A 61 -5.77 3.86 14.83
C GLU A 61 -6.54 2.62 15.33
N LEU A 62 -7.34 2.00 14.47
CA LEU A 62 -8.07 0.76 14.76
C LEU A 62 -7.26 -0.49 14.40
N GLY A 63 -5.99 -0.35 14.02
CA GLY A 63 -5.12 -1.45 13.61
C GLY A 63 -5.27 -1.88 12.15
N MET A 64 -5.94 -1.09 11.31
CA MET A 64 -5.91 -1.28 9.85
C MET A 64 -4.62 -0.69 9.28
N GLN A 65 -4.21 -1.17 8.12
CA GLN A 65 -3.11 -0.54 7.37
C GLN A 65 -3.14 -1.00 5.92
N THR A 66 -2.78 -0.11 5.00
CA THR A 66 -2.59 -0.48 3.59
C THR A 66 -1.23 -1.14 3.36
N PHE A 67 -1.07 -1.80 2.22
CA PHE A 67 0.24 -2.31 1.81
C PHE A 67 1.32 -1.21 1.78
N ASP A 68 1.03 -0.06 1.16
CA ASP A 68 1.98 1.05 1.04
C ASP A 68 2.40 1.60 2.41
N GLN A 69 1.48 1.61 3.38
CA GLN A 69 1.78 1.96 4.78
C GLN A 69 2.70 0.91 5.43
N SER A 70 2.42 -0.39 5.26
CA SER A 70 3.27 -1.45 5.79
C SER A 70 4.67 -1.45 5.17
N LEU A 71 4.78 -1.22 3.86
CA LEU A 71 6.06 -1.09 3.16
C LEU A 71 6.89 0.07 3.70
N TYR A 72 6.24 1.23 3.87
CA TYR A 72 6.86 2.40 4.44
C TYR A 72 7.41 2.13 5.87
N ASP A 73 6.61 1.49 6.72
CA ASP A 73 7.02 1.15 8.10
C ASP A 73 8.18 0.14 8.12
N LEU A 74 8.21 -0.81 7.18
CA LEU A 74 9.33 -1.76 7.03
C LEU A 74 10.63 -1.08 6.58
N VAL A 75 10.56 -0.07 5.71
CA VAL A 75 11.75 0.73 5.34
C VAL A 75 12.21 1.56 6.54
N LYS A 76 11.30 2.22 7.24
CA LYS A 76 11.62 3.05 8.41
C LYS A 76 12.27 2.28 9.54
N SER A 77 11.86 1.03 9.72
CA SER A 77 12.47 0.11 10.71
C SER A 77 13.74 -0.59 10.20
N GLY A 78 14.21 -0.26 8.98
CA GLY A 78 15.42 -0.83 8.40
C GLY A 78 15.32 -2.31 8.02
N ARG A 79 14.10 -2.85 7.89
CA ARG A 79 13.87 -4.27 7.60
C ARG A 79 14.00 -4.61 6.12
N ILE A 80 13.66 -3.66 5.25
CA ILE A 80 13.80 -3.74 3.78
C ILE A 80 14.42 -2.45 3.25
N THR A 81 14.94 -2.47 2.02
CA THR A 81 15.44 -1.27 1.34
C THR A 81 14.28 -0.46 0.75
N GLU A 82 14.51 0.84 0.51
CA GLU A 82 13.55 1.67 -0.22
C GLU A 82 13.26 1.14 -1.63
N GLU A 83 14.27 0.63 -2.32
CA GLU A 83 14.13 0.01 -3.63
C GLU A 83 13.18 -1.19 -3.61
N GLU A 84 13.38 -2.12 -2.65
CA GLU A 84 12.50 -3.28 -2.45
C GLU A 84 11.05 -2.83 -2.18
N ALA A 85 10.88 -1.78 -1.37
CA ALA A 85 9.55 -1.24 -1.10
C ALA A 85 8.88 -0.66 -2.35
N LEU A 86 9.62 0.10 -3.17
CA LEU A 86 9.12 0.71 -4.40
C LEU A 86 8.85 -0.28 -5.53
N GLU A 87 9.51 -1.44 -5.52
CA GLU A 87 9.23 -2.55 -6.46
C GLU A 87 7.90 -3.25 -6.13
N HIS A 88 7.55 -3.32 -4.84
CA HIS A 88 6.38 -4.03 -4.35
C HIS A 88 5.19 -3.15 -3.95
N ALA A 89 5.31 -1.83 -4.15
CA ALA A 89 4.27 -0.85 -3.86
C ALA A 89 3.08 -0.96 -4.82
N ASP A 90 1.88 -0.69 -4.32
CA ASP A 90 0.70 -0.56 -5.18
C ASP A 90 0.75 0.77 -5.96
N SER A 91 1.28 1.82 -5.33
CA SER A 91 1.58 3.09 -5.99
C SER A 91 3.03 3.49 -5.73
N ARG A 92 3.90 3.13 -6.67
CA ARG A 92 5.32 3.51 -6.64
C ARG A 92 5.49 5.03 -6.50
N THR A 93 4.70 5.82 -7.23
CA THR A 93 4.76 7.29 -7.20
C THR A 93 4.41 7.86 -5.83
N ASN A 94 3.31 7.42 -5.23
CA ASN A 94 2.87 7.94 -3.93
C ASN A 94 3.86 7.55 -2.82
N LEU A 95 4.35 6.31 -2.83
CA LEU A 95 5.31 5.85 -1.84
C LEU A 95 6.66 6.58 -1.97
N ALA A 96 7.15 6.77 -3.20
CA ALA A 96 8.37 7.54 -3.45
C ALA A 96 8.23 9.00 -2.99
N LEU A 97 7.09 9.63 -3.30
CA LEU A 97 6.80 10.99 -2.84
C LEU A 97 6.81 11.05 -1.30
N LYS A 98 6.21 10.06 -0.63
CA LYS A 98 6.20 9.99 0.84
C LYS A 98 7.63 9.91 1.42
N PHE A 99 8.51 9.09 0.85
CA PHE A 99 9.92 9.01 1.30
C PHE A 99 10.67 10.34 1.08
N ARG A 100 10.44 11.02 -0.05
CA ARG A 100 11.06 12.32 -0.35
C ARG A 100 10.64 13.41 0.62
N LEU A 101 9.32 13.53 0.87
CA LEU A 101 8.77 14.58 1.74
C LEU A 101 9.31 14.49 3.16
N GLU A 102 9.50 13.27 3.66
CA GLU A 102 10.04 13.06 5.00
C GLU A 102 11.56 13.24 5.08
N SER A 103 12.28 12.96 3.99
CA SER A 103 13.73 13.21 3.90
C SER A 103 14.09 14.70 3.77
N GLY A 104 13.10 15.60 3.88
CA GLY A 104 13.27 17.05 3.74
C GLY A 104 13.48 17.52 2.31
N GLY A 105 13.22 16.65 1.32
CA GLY A 105 13.38 16.98 -0.10
C GLY A 105 12.26 17.91 -0.58
N ALA A 106 12.63 19.10 -1.05
CA ALA A 106 11.70 20.03 -1.68
C ALA A 106 10.98 19.39 -2.89
N LEU A 107 9.74 19.83 -3.14
CA LEU A 107 8.86 19.46 -4.27
C LEU A 107 9.40 19.99 -5.61
N GLY A 108 10.63 19.64 -5.95
CA GLY A 108 11.32 20.15 -7.13
C GLY A 108 12.24 19.12 -7.71
N ASP A 109 11.69 17.99 -8.17
CA ASP A 109 12.11 17.43 -9.46
C ASP A 109 11.12 16.35 -9.92
N ASP A 110 10.30 16.69 -10.92
CA ASP A 110 9.44 15.76 -11.67
C ASP A 110 10.16 15.29 -12.96
N SER A 111 11.37 15.81 -13.23
CA SER A 111 12.13 15.46 -14.44
C SER A 111 12.78 14.07 -14.32
N ASP A 112 13.22 13.68 -13.13
CA ASP A 112 13.90 12.40 -12.88
C ASP A 112 13.00 11.16 -13.05
N LEU A 113 11.69 11.29 -12.80
CA LEU A 113 10.73 10.20 -13.01
C LEU A 113 10.38 10.04 -14.50
N ARG A 114 10.21 11.15 -15.22
CA ARG A 114 9.97 11.14 -16.68
C ARG A 114 11.19 10.63 -17.46
N LEU A 115 12.41 10.95 -17.02
CA LEU A 115 13.64 10.48 -17.65
C LEU A 115 13.79 8.95 -17.56
N LYS A 116 13.45 8.34 -16.42
CA LYS A 116 13.53 6.87 -16.24
C LYS A 116 12.43 6.08 -16.95
N GLU A 117 11.29 6.71 -17.24
CA GLU A 117 10.24 6.11 -18.07
C GLU A 117 10.58 6.18 -19.57
N LEU A 118 11.23 7.25 -20.02
CA LEU A 118 11.71 7.39 -21.40
C LEU A 118 12.87 6.44 -21.73
N GLU A 119 13.81 6.20 -20.79
CA GLU A 119 14.89 5.23 -21.01
C GLU A 119 14.40 3.78 -21.10
N ARG A 120 13.29 3.44 -20.43
CA ARG A 120 12.70 2.09 -20.48
C ARG A 120 11.80 1.86 -21.71
N GLY A 121 11.29 2.93 -22.32
CA GLY A 121 10.47 2.86 -23.53
C GLY A 121 11.24 2.70 -24.84
N ASN A 122 12.58 2.85 -24.83
CA ASN A 122 13.40 2.93 -26.04
C ASN A 122 14.09 1.60 -26.43
N PHE A 123 13.62 0.47 -25.90
CA PHE A 123 14.14 -0.88 -26.17
C PHE A 123 13.12 -1.82 -26.87
N LEU A 124 12.14 -1.27 -27.59
CA LEU A 124 11.29 -2.02 -28.53
C LEU A 124 11.42 -1.46 -29.95
#